data_AF-N8Y2H0-F1
#
_entry.id   AF-N8Y2H0-F1
#
_cell.length_a   1.000
_cell.length_b   1.000
_cell.length_c   1.000
_cell.angle_alpha   90.00
_cell.angle_beta   90.00
_cell.angle_gamma   90.00
#
_symmetry.space_group_name_H-M   'P 1'
#
loop_
_entity.id
_entity.type
_entity.pdbx_description
1 polymer ?
#
loop_
_entity_poly.entity_id
_entity_poly.type
_entity_poly.pdbx_seq_one_letter_code
_entity_poly.pdbx_strand_id
1 'polypeptide(L)'
;MSQGIPSRDSLVDRNGQMTTIWLIFFEQLYSVYSDSSQNNTESIAQIKKIADQALGLAQQVESSNKEQQKQIEELHKLITNSAGDFATTQDITAVNKRVEQTEYDLQQLQLALDNLKKTFDDSQKESKDTIKNLQDQINELARSSFIEAPVDGKTYGRKDLEWSEIVAVKLSLPFFLSDGTRQSIPLTSDFQLPFFLSDGSQQNIQTVTV
;
A
#
# COMPACT_ATOMS: atom_id res chain seq x y z
N MET A 1 -53.84 71.73 -4.50
CA MET A 1 -52.45 71.88 -5.00
C MET A 1 -51.53 71.95 -3.79
N SER A 2 -50.97 70.82 -3.34
CA SER A 2 -50.01 70.77 -2.22
C SER A 2 -48.83 69.86 -2.55
N GLN A 3 -48.40 69.89 -3.82
CA GLN A 3 -47.19 69.19 -4.25
C GLN A 3 -46.07 70.22 -4.32
N GLY A 4 -45.13 70.15 -3.38
CA GLY A 4 -43.99 71.06 -3.36
C GLY A 4 -43.16 70.98 -2.08
N ILE A 5 -43.68 70.40 -1.00
CA ILE A 5 -42.91 70.19 0.23
C ILE A 5 -42.60 68.69 0.35
N PRO A 6 -41.34 68.28 0.17
CA PRO A 6 -40.90 66.90 0.39
C PRO A 6 -41.20 66.44 1.82
N SER A 7 -41.41 65.14 2.01
CA SER A 7 -41.56 64.56 3.34
C SER A 7 -40.28 64.75 4.16
N ARG A 8 -40.42 64.93 5.47
CA ARG A 8 -39.29 65.07 6.40
C ARG A 8 -38.24 63.95 6.26
N ASP A 9 -38.69 62.72 5.99
CA ASP A 9 -37.80 61.55 5.80
C ASP A 9 -36.90 61.64 4.56
N SER A 10 -37.21 62.55 3.63
CA SER A 10 -36.34 62.88 2.47
C SER A 10 -35.40 64.05 2.75
N LEU A 11 -35.65 64.82 3.82
CA LEU A 11 -34.91 66.02 4.19
C LEU A 11 -33.75 65.74 5.15
N VAL A 12 -33.88 64.70 5.97
CA VAL A 12 -32.90 64.34 6.99
C VAL A 12 -32.50 62.87 6.90
N ASP A 13 -31.24 62.58 7.22
CA ASP A 13 -30.75 61.21 7.37
C ASP A 13 -31.33 60.53 8.62
N ARG A 14 -30.98 59.25 8.84
CA ARG A 14 -31.44 58.48 10.01
C ARG A 14 -30.98 59.07 11.36
N ASN A 15 -29.99 59.96 11.35
CA ASN A 15 -29.47 60.65 12.53
C ASN A 15 -30.13 62.04 12.70
N GLY A 16 -31.09 62.41 11.85
CA GLY A 16 -31.77 63.69 11.88
C GLY A 16 -30.95 64.84 11.29
N GLN A 17 -29.82 64.57 10.62
CA GLN A 17 -29.00 65.59 9.96
C GLN A 17 -29.55 65.87 8.56
N MET A 18 -29.60 67.15 8.16
CA MET A 18 -30.03 67.53 6.82
C MET A 18 -29.12 66.87 5.78
N THR A 19 -29.71 66.21 4.78
CA THR A 19 -28.89 65.52 3.78
C THR A 19 -28.06 66.53 2.98
N THR A 20 -26.90 66.11 2.49
CA THR A 20 -25.98 66.96 1.72
C THR A 20 -26.67 67.59 0.50
N ILE A 21 -27.65 66.91 -0.11
CA ILE A 21 -28.44 67.43 -1.24
C ILE A 21 -29.27 68.65 -0.82
N TRP A 22 -29.88 68.61 0.37
CA TRP A 22 -30.67 69.74 0.88
C TRP A 22 -29.80 70.90 1.33
N LEU A 23 -28.63 70.62 1.92
CA LEU A 23 -27.64 71.66 2.21
C LEU A 23 -27.22 72.41 0.94
N ILE A 24 -26.89 71.68 -0.14
CA ILE A 24 -26.55 72.27 -1.44
C ILE A 24 -27.74 73.08 -2.01
N PHE A 25 -28.96 72.57 -1.90
CA PHE A 25 -30.17 73.28 -2.34
C PHE A 25 -30.36 74.61 -1.59
N PHE A 26 -30.24 74.61 -0.25
CA PHE A 26 -30.40 75.82 0.55
C PHE A 26 -29.28 76.82 0.34
N GLU A 27 -28.03 76.36 0.18
CA GLU A 27 -26.90 77.23 -0.17
C GLU A 27 -27.10 77.91 -1.53
N GLN A 28 -27.56 77.17 -2.54
CA GLN A 28 -27.84 77.72 -3.86
C GLN A 28 -29.06 78.66 -3.85
N LEU A 29 -30.12 78.33 -3.12
CA LEU A 29 -31.31 79.17 -2.98
C LEU A 29 -30.98 80.48 -2.26
N TYR A 30 -30.10 80.43 -1.26
CA TYR A 30 -29.59 81.61 -0.57
C TYR A 30 -28.75 82.50 -1.50
N SER A 31 -27.87 81.91 -2.33
CA SER A 31 -27.07 82.65 -3.32
C SER A 31 -27.93 83.36 -4.38
N VAL A 32 -28.98 82.68 -4.89
CA VAL A 32 -29.89 83.31 -5.86
C VAL A 32 -30.73 84.41 -5.20
N TYR A 33 -31.16 84.21 -3.95
CA TYR A 33 -31.88 85.23 -3.20
C TYR A 33 -31.01 86.47 -2.94
N SER A 34 -29.75 86.30 -2.55
CA SER A 34 -28.82 87.42 -2.30
C SER A 34 -28.55 88.25 -3.56
N ASP A 35 -28.53 87.62 -4.73
CA ASP A 35 -28.25 88.29 -6.01
C ASP A 35 -29.49 88.97 -6.63
N SER A 36 -30.70 88.53 -6.25
CA SER A 36 -31.99 88.89 -6.88
C SER A 36 -32.69 90.17 -6.38
N SER A 37 -32.01 91.03 -5.62
CA SER A 37 -32.63 92.25 -5.05
C SER A 37 -33.17 93.26 -6.09
N GLN A 38 -32.95 93.04 -7.40
CA GLN A 38 -33.52 93.83 -8.50
C GLN A 38 -33.97 92.92 -9.67
N ASN A 39 -35.29 92.94 -9.97
CA ASN A 39 -36.03 92.21 -11.03
C ASN A 39 -36.26 90.69 -10.87
N ASN A 40 -37.51 90.34 -10.57
CA ASN A 40 -37.95 89.11 -9.89
C ASN A 40 -38.12 87.86 -10.79
N THR A 41 -38.22 88.00 -12.11
CA THR A 41 -38.66 86.88 -12.98
C THR A 41 -37.54 85.87 -13.30
N GLU A 42 -36.31 86.36 -13.52
CA GLU A 42 -35.18 85.51 -13.90
C GLU A 42 -34.68 84.68 -12.70
N SER A 43 -34.60 85.28 -11.52
CA SER A 43 -34.21 84.59 -10.29
C SER A 43 -35.21 83.50 -9.89
N ILE A 44 -36.53 83.73 -10.05
CA ILE A 44 -37.55 82.69 -9.84
C ILE A 44 -37.36 81.51 -10.81
N ALA A 45 -37.02 81.77 -12.07
CA ALA A 45 -36.75 80.72 -13.05
C ALA A 45 -35.49 79.90 -12.70
N GLN A 46 -34.43 80.56 -12.20
CA GLN A 46 -33.23 79.89 -11.72
C GLN A 46 -33.49 79.04 -10.46
N ILE A 47 -34.24 79.57 -9.48
CA ILE A 47 -34.64 78.81 -8.28
C ILE A 47 -35.43 77.56 -8.67
N LYS A 48 -36.38 77.68 -9.62
CA LYS A 48 -37.15 76.54 -10.11
C LYS A 48 -36.25 75.48 -10.76
N LYS A 49 -35.30 75.90 -11.61
CA LYS A 49 -34.34 74.99 -12.24
C LYS A 49 -33.49 74.24 -11.20
N ILE A 50 -33.03 74.94 -10.18
CA ILE A 50 -32.25 74.35 -9.08
C ILE A 50 -33.11 73.36 -8.28
N ALA A 51 -34.37 73.70 -8.00
CA ALA A 51 -35.31 72.79 -7.33
C ALA A 51 -35.58 71.52 -8.14
N ASP A 52 -35.78 71.65 -9.46
CA ASP A 52 -36.00 70.50 -10.36
C ASP A 52 -34.74 69.61 -10.43
N GLN A 53 -33.53 70.21 -10.47
CA GLN A 53 -32.27 69.48 -10.42
C GLN A 53 -32.06 68.76 -9.08
N ALA A 54 -32.33 69.43 -7.95
CA ALA A 54 -32.24 68.84 -6.62
C ALA A 54 -33.23 67.67 -6.44
N LEU A 55 -34.45 67.81 -6.96
CA LEU A 55 -35.44 66.74 -6.96
C LEU A 55 -34.97 65.54 -7.80
N GLY A 56 -34.42 65.78 -8.99
CA GLY A 56 -33.86 64.72 -9.84
C GLY A 56 -32.70 63.97 -9.17
N LEU A 57 -31.78 64.70 -8.52
CA LEU A 57 -30.68 64.10 -7.75
C LEU A 57 -31.20 63.27 -6.56
N ALA A 58 -32.20 63.77 -5.84
CA ALA A 58 -32.81 63.04 -4.72
C ALA A 58 -33.44 61.72 -5.18
N GLN A 59 -34.17 61.73 -6.31
CA GLN A 59 -34.76 60.52 -6.91
C GLN A 59 -33.69 59.51 -7.37
N GLN A 60 -32.59 60.00 -7.96
CA GLN A 60 -31.47 59.16 -8.37
C GLN A 60 -30.79 58.49 -7.17
N VAL A 61 -30.55 59.26 -6.10
CA VAL A 61 -29.95 58.73 -4.86
C VAL A 61 -30.89 57.74 -4.17
N GLU A 62 -32.20 58.01 -4.14
CA GLU A 62 -33.17 57.06 -3.59
C GLU A 62 -33.17 55.72 -4.36
N SER A 63 -33.13 55.78 -5.69
CA SER A 63 -33.07 54.59 -6.55
C SER A 63 -31.77 53.80 -6.35
N SER A 64 -30.63 54.50 -6.28
CA SER A 64 -29.33 53.89 -5.98
C SER A 64 -29.30 53.25 -4.60
N ASN A 65 -29.87 53.90 -3.59
CA ASN A 65 -29.94 53.36 -2.23
C ASN A 65 -30.81 52.11 -2.15
N LYS A 66 -31.94 52.08 -2.88
CA LYS A 66 -32.79 50.89 -2.99
C LYS A 66 -32.04 49.71 -3.62
N GLU A 67 -31.27 49.96 -4.67
CA GLU A 67 -30.47 48.92 -5.31
C GLU A 67 -29.33 48.42 -4.41
N GLN A 68 -28.63 49.33 -3.73
CA GLN A 68 -27.60 48.96 -2.74
C GLN A 68 -28.19 48.14 -1.59
N GLN A 69 -29.37 48.51 -1.08
CA GLN A 69 -30.06 47.77 -0.03
C GLN A 69 -30.39 46.34 -0.48
N LYS A 70 -30.86 46.18 -1.73
CA LYS A 70 -31.11 44.86 -2.31
C LYS A 70 -29.83 44.02 -2.41
N GLN A 71 -28.71 44.61 -2.85
CA GLN A 71 -27.42 43.91 -2.90
C GLN A 71 -26.93 43.48 -1.52
N ILE A 72 -27.12 44.32 -0.49
CA ILE A 72 -26.79 43.99 0.91
C ILE A 72 -27.63 42.80 1.38
N GLU A 73 -28.93 42.77 1.07
CA GLU A 73 -29.81 41.66 1.43
C GLU A 73 -29.43 40.35 0.72
N GLU A 74 -29.06 40.42 -0.57
CA GLU A 74 -28.57 39.27 -1.32
C GLU A 74 -27.26 38.73 -0.74
N LEU A 75 -26.30 39.61 -0.42
CA LEU A 75 -25.05 39.22 0.24
C LEU A 75 -25.31 38.61 1.61
N HIS A 76 -26.20 39.19 2.41
CA HIS A 76 -26.57 38.64 3.71
C HIS A 76 -27.16 37.23 3.58
N LYS A 77 -28.01 37.01 2.57
CA LYS A 77 -28.57 35.68 2.27
C LYS A 77 -27.49 34.69 1.85
N LEU A 78 -26.57 35.09 0.97
CA LEU A 78 -25.44 34.24 0.54
C LEU A 78 -24.56 33.85 1.73
N ILE A 79 -24.20 34.81 2.58
CA ILE A 79 -23.42 34.57 3.80
C ILE A 79 -24.16 33.62 4.72
N THR A 80 -25.45 33.86 4.99
CA THR A 80 -26.26 33.01 5.88
C THR A 80 -26.39 31.57 5.35
N ASN A 81 -26.64 31.41 4.05
CA ASN A 81 -26.74 30.08 3.44
C ASN A 81 -25.38 29.36 3.49
N SER A 82 -24.29 30.04 3.15
CA SER A 82 -22.94 29.46 3.23
C SER A 82 -22.55 29.08 4.66
N ALA A 83 -22.98 29.86 5.66
CA ALA A 83 -22.76 29.57 7.07
C ALA A 83 -23.39 28.24 7.52
N GLY A 84 -24.51 27.84 6.91
CA GLY A 84 -25.19 26.56 7.17
C GLY A 84 -24.49 25.34 6.56
N ASP A 85 -23.63 25.55 5.55
CA ASP A 85 -22.89 24.49 4.86
C ASP A 85 -21.54 24.16 5.51
N PHE A 86 -21.08 24.95 6.48
CA PHE A 86 -19.88 24.60 7.25
C PHE A 86 -20.18 23.42 8.17
N ALA A 87 -19.24 22.47 8.22
CA ALA A 87 -19.29 21.34 9.12
C ALA A 87 -19.65 21.80 10.53
N THR A 88 -20.77 21.32 11.04
CA THR A 88 -21.24 21.70 12.37
C THR A 88 -20.28 21.12 13.41
N THR A 89 -20.30 21.67 14.64
CA THR A 89 -19.57 21.09 15.77
C THR A 89 -19.94 19.61 15.99
N GLN A 90 -21.16 19.22 15.62
CA GLN A 90 -21.62 17.83 15.65
C GLN A 90 -20.91 16.95 14.61
N ASP A 91 -20.69 17.45 13.39
CA ASP A 91 -19.94 16.73 12.34
C ASP A 91 -18.49 16.51 12.77
N ILE A 92 -17.85 17.54 13.33
CA ILE A 92 -16.48 17.45 13.86
C ILE A 92 -16.39 16.42 15.00
N THR A 93 -17.37 16.44 15.91
CA THR A 93 -17.42 15.48 17.03
C THR A 93 -17.62 14.04 16.53
N ALA A 94 -18.47 13.85 15.52
CA ALA A 94 -18.69 12.54 14.90
C ALA A 94 -17.42 12.03 14.20
N VAL A 95 -16.68 12.91 13.52
CA VAL A 95 -15.39 12.58 12.90
C VAL A 95 -14.37 12.21 13.97
N ASN A 96 -14.22 13.00 15.03
CA ASN A 96 -13.28 12.71 16.13
C ASN A 96 -13.55 11.35 16.77
N LYS A 97 -14.81 11.02 17.05
CA LYS A 97 -15.17 9.71 17.60
C LYS A 97 -14.79 8.55 16.66
N ARG A 98 -14.91 8.74 15.34
CA ARG A 98 -14.48 7.73 14.36
C ARG A 98 -12.95 7.60 14.32
N VAL A 99 -12.24 8.71 14.47
CA VAL A 99 -10.76 8.72 14.55
C VAL A 99 -10.29 7.95 15.79
N GLU A 100 -10.85 8.25 16.97
CA GLU A 100 -10.52 7.55 18.22
C GLU A 100 -10.77 6.03 18.12
N GLN A 101 -11.91 5.63 17.53
CA GLN A 101 -12.20 4.22 17.31
C GLN A 101 -11.18 3.57 16.36
N THR A 102 -10.81 4.26 15.28
CA THR A 102 -9.84 3.75 14.30
C THR A 102 -8.45 3.59 14.95
N GLU A 103 -8.03 4.53 15.78
CA GLU A 103 -6.78 4.43 16.54
C GLU A 103 -6.77 3.23 17.48
N TYR A 104 -7.89 3.00 18.19
CA TYR A 104 -8.04 1.83 19.04
C TYR A 104 -7.94 0.52 18.23
N ASP A 105 -8.64 0.43 17.09
CA ASP A 105 -8.62 -0.76 16.24
C ASP A 105 -7.21 -1.03 15.68
N LEU A 106 -6.47 0.02 15.30
CA LEU A 106 -5.08 -0.09 14.86
C LEU A 106 -4.16 -0.65 15.96
N GLN A 107 -4.36 -0.25 17.22
CA GLN A 107 -3.59 -0.80 18.34
C GLN A 107 -3.89 -2.29 18.58
N GLN A 108 -5.15 -2.71 18.45
CA GLN A 108 -5.52 -4.12 18.58
C GLN A 108 -4.92 -4.97 17.45
N LEU A 109 -4.92 -4.46 16.21
CA LEU A 109 -4.30 -5.12 15.07
C LEU A 109 -2.79 -5.27 15.24
N GLN A 110 -2.11 -4.25 15.79
CA GLN A 110 -0.68 -4.34 16.08
C GLN A 110 -0.37 -5.44 17.10
N LEU A 111 -1.15 -5.51 18.19
CA LEU A 111 -0.99 -6.57 19.19
C LEU A 111 -1.23 -7.97 18.61
N ALA A 112 -2.24 -8.13 17.75
CA ALA A 112 -2.52 -9.38 17.07
C ALA A 112 -1.37 -9.79 16.13
N LEU A 113 -0.78 -8.82 15.41
CA LEU A 113 0.36 -9.05 14.54
C LEU A 113 1.60 -9.49 15.32
N ASP A 114 1.88 -8.85 16.46
CA ASP A 114 3.02 -9.21 17.33
C ASP A 114 2.86 -10.63 17.90
N ASN A 115 1.64 -10.99 18.31
CA ASN A 115 1.32 -12.34 18.76
C ASN A 115 1.50 -13.38 17.64
N LEU A 116 1.01 -13.09 16.43
CA LEU A 116 1.16 -13.98 15.27
C LEU A 116 2.64 -14.18 14.92
N LYS A 117 3.43 -13.11 14.93
CA LYS A 117 4.88 -13.18 14.69
C LYS A 117 5.56 -14.09 15.70
N LYS A 118 5.24 -13.95 16.98
CA LYS A 118 5.77 -14.82 18.04
C LYS A 118 5.39 -16.29 17.81
N THR A 119 4.12 -16.57 17.51
CA THR A 119 3.66 -17.95 17.22
C THR A 119 4.38 -18.53 16.01
N PHE A 120 4.65 -17.73 14.98
CA PHE A 120 5.42 -18.16 13.82
C PHE A 120 6.88 -18.49 14.19
N ASP A 121 7.54 -17.62 14.95
CA ASP A 121 8.91 -17.85 15.42
C ASP A 121 9.02 -19.12 16.29
N ASP A 122 8.06 -19.34 17.19
CA ASP A 122 7.97 -20.54 18.02
C ASP A 122 7.78 -21.81 17.16
N SER A 123 6.89 -21.76 16.16
CA SER A 123 6.65 -22.88 15.25
C SER A 123 7.86 -23.21 14.35
N GLN A 124 8.58 -22.19 13.89
CA GLN A 124 9.83 -22.37 13.14
C GLN A 124 10.91 -23.05 14.00
N LYS A 125 11.02 -22.65 15.27
CA LYS A 125 11.94 -23.28 16.22
C LYS A 125 11.59 -24.75 16.46
N GLU A 126 10.32 -25.05 16.74
CA GLU A 126 9.84 -26.43 16.94
C GLU A 126 10.11 -27.31 15.72
N SER A 127 9.85 -26.78 14.51
CA SER A 127 10.14 -27.48 13.26
C SER A 127 11.63 -27.78 13.10
N LYS A 128 12.49 -26.81 13.40
CA LYS A 128 13.95 -26.99 13.36
C LYS A 128 14.43 -28.05 14.36
N ASP A 129 13.90 -28.02 15.58
CA ASP A 129 14.25 -28.98 16.62
C ASP A 129 13.81 -30.40 16.23
N THR A 130 12.62 -30.54 15.63
CA THR A 130 12.10 -31.81 15.11
C THR A 130 12.98 -32.36 13.99
N ILE A 131 13.35 -31.52 13.01
CA ILE A 131 14.24 -31.92 11.90
C ILE A 131 15.59 -32.38 12.43
N LYS A 132 16.15 -31.66 13.41
CA LYS A 132 17.42 -32.04 14.05
C LYS A 132 17.32 -33.42 14.72
N ASN A 133 16.25 -33.67 15.48
CA ASN A 133 16.03 -34.96 16.13
C ASN A 133 15.92 -36.10 15.09
N LEU A 134 15.15 -35.90 14.03
CA LEU A 134 15.05 -36.89 12.95
C LEU A 134 16.40 -37.16 12.27
N GLN A 135 17.19 -36.12 12.03
CA GLN A 135 18.54 -36.27 11.47
C GLN A 135 19.44 -37.09 12.41
N ASP A 136 19.39 -36.82 13.71
CA ASP A 136 20.13 -37.58 14.72
C ASP A 136 19.70 -39.05 14.74
N GLN A 137 18.39 -39.34 14.66
CA GLN A 137 17.86 -40.70 14.56
C GLN A 137 18.32 -41.43 13.29
N ILE A 138 18.30 -40.75 12.14
CA ILE A 138 18.77 -41.30 10.86
C ILE A 138 20.26 -41.63 10.95
N ASN A 139 21.06 -40.74 11.54
CA ASN A 139 22.50 -40.95 11.71
C ASN A 139 22.79 -42.17 12.60
N GLU A 140 22.05 -42.35 13.70
CA GLU A 140 22.17 -43.52 14.58
C GLU A 140 21.73 -44.82 13.90
N LEU A 141 20.65 -44.79 13.11
CA LEU A 141 20.21 -45.96 12.33
C LEU A 141 21.24 -46.34 11.25
N ALA A 142 21.81 -45.34 10.56
CA ALA A 142 22.85 -45.57 9.57
C ALA A 142 24.08 -46.22 10.21
N ARG A 143 24.53 -45.75 11.38
CA ARG A 143 25.64 -46.35 12.13
C ARG A 143 25.39 -47.80 12.52
N SER A 144 24.17 -48.14 12.92
CA SER A 144 23.84 -49.51 13.35
C SER A 144 23.60 -50.50 12.19
N SER A 145 23.34 -50.02 10.97
CA SER A 145 22.96 -50.87 9.83
C SER A 145 24.14 -51.38 8.98
N PHE A 146 25.35 -50.85 9.19
CA PHE A 146 26.56 -51.29 8.49
C PHE A 146 27.51 -51.98 9.47
N ILE A 147 27.30 -53.28 9.67
CA ILE A 147 28.36 -54.14 10.22
C ILE A 147 29.43 -54.25 9.14
N GLU A 148 30.65 -53.81 9.43
CA GLU A 148 31.78 -53.95 8.50
C GLU A 148 32.16 -55.42 8.29
N ALA A 149 32.77 -55.72 7.14
CA ALA A 149 33.26 -57.06 6.86
C ALA A 149 34.31 -57.47 7.91
N PRO A 150 34.39 -58.76 8.31
CA PRO A 150 35.44 -59.22 9.20
C PRO A 150 36.83 -58.84 8.69
N VAL A 151 37.66 -58.26 9.56
CA VAL A 151 39.02 -57.83 9.24
C VAL A 151 40.00 -58.96 9.54
N ASP A 152 39.88 -60.08 8.82
CA ASP A 152 40.71 -61.28 9.01
C ASP A 152 41.55 -61.64 7.75
N GLY A 153 41.51 -60.79 6.73
CA GLY A 153 42.25 -60.97 5.47
C GLY A 153 41.55 -61.88 4.45
N LYS A 154 40.34 -62.36 4.73
CA LYS A 154 39.51 -63.09 3.78
C LYS A 154 38.61 -62.17 2.97
N THR A 155 38.12 -62.64 1.83
CA THR A 155 37.17 -61.91 0.99
C THR A 155 35.75 -62.31 1.35
N TYR A 156 34.90 -61.33 1.65
CA TYR A 156 33.49 -61.54 1.98
C TYR A 156 32.58 -60.87 0.95
N GLY A 157 31.46 -61.53 0.66
CA GLY A 157 30.32 -60.96 -0.04
C GLY A 157 29.15 -60.76 0.93
N ARG A 158 28.24 -59.84 0.62
CA ARG A 158 27.04 -59.62 1.43
C ARG A 158 25.86 -60.38 0.83
N LYS A 159 25.23 -61.24 1.62
CA LYS A 159 24.04 -62.01 1.24
C LYS A 159 23.03 -61.91 2.37
N ASP A 160 21.81 -61.47 2.06
CA ASP A 160 20.71 -61.34 3.04
C ASP A 160 21.10 -60.54 4.31
N LEU A 161 21.85 -59.44 4.12
CA LEU A 161 22.40 -58.56 5.18
C LEU A 161 23.52 -59.16 6.04
N GLU A 162 23.88 -60.43 5.84
CA GLU A 162 25.00 -61.11 6.52
C GLU A 162 26.25 -61.18 5.64
N TRP A 163 27.42 -61.21 6.28
CA TRP A 163 28.70 -61.44 5.59
C TRP A 163 28.92 -62.94 5.37
N SER A 164 29.21 -63.31 4.12
CA SER A 164 29.52 -64.69 3.73
C SER A 164 30.89 -64.74 3.03
N GLU A 165 31.76 -65.65 3.46
CA GLU A 165 33.11 -65.81 2.90
C GLU A 165 33.03 -66.30 1.44
N ILE A 166 33.74 -65.63 0.54
CA ILE A 166 33.87 -66.05 -0.86
C ILE A 166 35.11 -66.94 -0.98
N VAL A 167 34.88 -68.24 -1.13
CA VAL A 167 35.95 -69.21 -1.35
C VAL A 167 36.20 -69.38 -2.84
N ALA A 168 37.34 -68.91 -3.34
CA ALA A 168 37.77 -69.17 -4.71
C ALA A 168 38.13 -70.65 -4.88
N VAL A 169 37.32 -71.39 -5.64
CA VAL A 169 37.56 -72.81 -5.91
C VAL A 169 38.69 -72.93 -6.94
N LYS A 170 39.84 -73.49 -6.54
CA LYS A 170 40.89 -73.90 -7.47
C LYS A 170 40.44 -75.15 -8.23
N LEU A 171 39.88 -74.94 -9.41
CA LEU A 171 39.51 -76.01 -10.33
C LEU A 171 40.77 -76.57 -11.01
N SER A 172 40.96 -77.89 -10.92
CA SER A 172 41.99 -78.62 -11.67
C SER A 172 41.34 -79.79 -12.39
N LEU A 173 41.76 -80.02 -13.63
CA LEU A 173 41.23 -81.10 -14.46
C LEU A 173 42.25 -82.26 -14.50
N PRO A 174 41.80 -83.52 -14.33
CA PRO A 174 42.68 -84.67 -14.48
C PRO A 174 42.96 -84.95 -15.96
N PHE A 175 44.22 -85.18 -16.30
CA PHE A 175 44.64 -85.69 -17.60
C PHE A 175 45.43 -86.98 -17.41
N PHE A 176 45.29 -87.88 -18.38
CA PHE A 176 46.06 -89.11 -18.45
C PHE A 176 47.10 -88.94 -19.55
N LEU A 177 48.37 -89.07 -19.17
CA LEU A 177 49.47 -89.12 -20.10
C LEU A 177 49.48 -90.45 -20.86
N SER A 178 50.18 -90.50 -21.99
CA SER A 178 50.28 -91.70 -22.83
C SER A 178 50.95 -92.89 -22.11
N ASP A 179 51.69 -92.63 -21.04
CA ASP A 179 52.29 -93.64 -20.16
C ASP A 179 51.31 -94.16 -19.08
N GLY A 180 50.04 -93.71 -19.12
CA GLY A 180 49.00 -94.08 -18.17
C GLY A 180 49.05 -93.32 -16.84
N THR A 181 50.01 -92.41 -16.65
CA THR A 181 50.10 -91.63 -15.42
C THR A 181 49.04 -90.53 -15.41
N ARG A 182 48.41 -90.33 -14.25
CA ARG A 182 47.45 -89.24 -14.04
C ARG A 182 48.21 -88.03 -13.51
N GLN A 183 48.03 -86.91 -14.18
CA GLN A 183 48.49 -85.62 -13.69
C GLN A 183 47.28 -84.67 -13.64
N SER A 184 47.32 -83.66 -12.78
CA SER A 184 46.25 -82.66 -12.66
C SER A 184 46.77 -81.32 -13.17
N ILE A 185 46.14 -80.75 -14.20
CA ILE A 185 46.49 -79.40 -14.67
C ILE A 185 45.61 -78.41 -13.94
N PRO A 186 46.17 -77.42 -13.23
CA PRO A 186 45.40 -76.31 -12.71
C PRO A 186 44.90 -75.44 -13.87
N LEU A 187 43.63 -75.02 -13.83
CA LEU A 187 43.16 -73.98 -14.74
C LEU A 187 43.82 -72.64 -14.43
N THR A 188 43.98 -71.79 -15.45
CA THR A 188 44.39 -70.40 -15.23
C THR A 188 43.30 -69.62 -14.48
N SER A 189 43.60 -68.41 -14.00
CA SER A 189 42.63 -67.52 -13.34
C SER A 189 41.39 -67.21 -14.18
N ASP A 190 41.53 -67.32 -15.51
CA ASP A 190 40.47 -67.05 -16.49
C ASP A 190 39.78 -68.35 -16.96
N PHE A 191 39.94 -69.44 -16.19
CA PHE A 191 39.41 -70.76 -16.48
C PHE A 191 39.88 -71.34 -17.83
N GLN A 192 41.13 -71.08 -18.23
CA GLN A 192 41.70 -71.65 -19.45
C GLN A 192 42.53 -72.91 -19.15
N LEU A 193 42.46 -73.86 -20.07
CA LEU A 193 43.26 -75.09 -20.04
C LEU A 193 44.49 -74.93 -20.93
N PRO A 194 45.72 -74.99 -20.39
CA PRO A 194 46.92 -74.99 -21.21
C PRO A 194 47.08 -76.34 -21.92
N PHE A 195 47.33 -76.30 -23.22
CA PHE A 195 47.63 -77.46 -24.05
C PHE A 195 48.90 -77.21 -24.87
N PHE A 196 49.68 -78.26 -25.07
CA PHE A 196 50.93 -78.17 -25.82
C PHE A 196 50.72 -78.75 -27.22
N LEU A 197 51.07 -77.96 -28.23
CA LEU A 197 51.10 -78.40 -29.62
C LEU A 197 52.28 -79.34 -29.87
N SER A 198 52.23 -80.10 -30.96
CA SER A 198 53.29 -81.03 -31.35
C SER A 198 54.64 -80.36 -31.65
N ASP A 199 54.65 -79.04 -31.87
CA ASP A 199 55.85 -78.22 -32.04
C ASP A 199 56.44 -77.72 -30.71
N GLY A 200 55.83 -78.08 -29.57
CA GLY A 200 56.25 -77.68 -28.23
C GLY A 200 55.72 -76.32 -27.78
N SER A 201 54.98 -75.58 -28.61
CA SER A 201 54.35 -74.33 -28.21
C SER A 201 53.12 -74.57 -27.32
N GLN A 202 52.94 -73.74 -26.31
CA GLN A 202 51.77 -73.78 -25.45
C GLN A 202 50.68 -72.86 -26.01
N GLN A 203 49.47 -73.37 -26.13
CA GLN A 203 48.27 -72.58 -26.37
C GLN A 203 47.28 -72.82 -25.22
N ASN A 204 46.30 -71.94 -25.07
CA ASN A 204 45.28 -72.06 -24.03
C ASN A 204 43.91 -72.23 -24.69
N ILE A 205 43.14 -73.23 -24.28
CA ILE A 205 41.75 -73.40 -24.68
C ILE A 205 40.88 -72.77 -23.60
N GLN A 206 40.00 -71.84 -23.98
CA GLN A 206 38.96 -71.35 -23.09
C GLN A 206 38.01 -72.50 -22.77
N THR A 207 37.87 -72.85 -21.49
CA THR A 207 36.81 -73.80 -21.12
C THR A 207 35.47 -73.07 -21.22
N VAL A 208 34.49 -73.69 -21.88
CA VAL A 208 33.12 -73.16 -21.93
C VAL A 208 32.49 -73.49 -20.58
N THR A 209 32.33 -72.49 -19.73
CA THR A 209 31.50 -72.58 -18.53
C THR A 209 30.04 -72.45 -18.95
N VAL A 210 29.25 -73.51 -18.73
CA VAL A 210 27.78 -73.51 -18.91
C VAL A 210 27.10 -72.95 -17.67
#